data_AF-A0A6L6I0L3-F1
#
_entry.id   AF-A0A6L6I0L3-F1
#
_cell.length_a   1.000
_cell.length_b   1.000
_cell.length_c   1.000
_cell.angle_alpha   90.00
_cell.angle_beta   90.00
_cell.angle_gamma   90.00
#
_symmetry.space_group_name_H-M   'P 1'
#
loop_
_entity.id
_entity.type
_entity.pdbx_description
1 polymer ?
#
loop_
_entity_poly.entity_id
_entity_poly.type
_entity_poly.pdbx_seq_one_letter_code
_entity_poly.pdbx_strand_id
1 'polypeptide(L)'
;MKPVALELKIDVEITSDSLTAEDVVGDEAGKLLKQFSFLANKSTGSSHPSDQERWFAFIVETCKKDKHVNTSDLVRVLCEQGWSEDSAHKLVIEYEFARDLITYMER
;
A
#
# COMPACT_ATOMS: atom_id res chain seq x y z
N MET A 1 0.99 -33.73 -26.06
CA MET A 1 1.93 -33.17 -25.07
C MET A 1 1.08 -32.69 -23.90
N LYS A 2 1.14 -33.34 -22.73
CA LYS A 2 0.37 -32.92 -21.54
C LYS A 2 1.25 -32.00 -20.69
N PRO A 3 0.71 -30.94 -20.05
CA PRO A 3 1.51 -30.04 -19.23
C PRO A 3 2.11 -30.75 -18.01
N VAL A 4 3.41 -30.55 -17.76
CA VAL A 4 4.16 -31.09 -16.60
C VAL A 4 3.55 -30.68 -15.25
N ALA A 5 2.81 -29.57 -15.19
CA ALA A 5 2.11 -29.10 -13.99
C ALA A 5 1.13 -30.14 -13.42
N LEU A 6 0.52 -30.99 -14.26
CA LEU A 6 -0.40 -32.05 -13.83
C LEU A 6 0.28 -33.21 -13.09
N GLU A 7 1.60 -33.40 -13.28
CA GLU A 7 2.34 -34.50 -12.66
C GLU A 7 2.89 -34.13 -11.28
N LEU A 8 2.97 -32.85 -10.94
CA LEU A 8 3.67 -32.36 -9.75
C LEU A 8 2.76 -32.00 -8.55
N LYS A 9 1.44 -32.19 -8.62
CA LYS A 9 0.48 -31.75 -7.57
C LYS A 9 0.77 -30.32 -7.09
N ILE A 10 1.06 -29.42 -8.02
CA ILE A 10 1.23 -27.99 -7.72
C ILE A 10 -0.17 -27.39 -7.78
N ASP A 11 -0.69 -26.97 -6.63
CA ASP A 11 -1.89 -26.15 -6.57
C ASP A 11 -1.54 -24.75 -7.12
N VAL A 12 -2.09 -24.44 -8.28
CA VAL A 12 -1.99 -23.12 -8.91
C VAL A 12 -3.30 -22.39 -8.65
N GLU A 13 -3.29 -21.45 -7.73
CA GLU A 13 -4.39 -20.50 -7.56
C GLU A 13 -4.16 -19.29 -8.48
N ILE A 14 -5.08 -19.07 -9.41
CA ILE A 14 -5.16 -17.83 -10.18
C ILE A 14 -5.87 -16.82 -9.28
N THR A 15 -5.10 -15.94 -8.63
CA THR A 15 -5.65 -14.79 -7.91
C THR A 15 -6.19 -13.77 -8.91
N SER A 16 -7.14 -12.92 -8.50
CA SER A 16 -7.69 -11.89 -9.39
C SER A 16 -6.59 -10.94 -9.86
N ASP A 17 -6.68 -10.48 -11.11
CA ASP A 17 -5.73 -9.51 -11.70
C ASP A 17 -5.68 -8.15 -10.98
N SER A 18 -6.60 -7.90 -10.05
CA SER A 18 -6.63 -6.72 -9.17
C SER A 18 -6.22 -7.08 -7.75
N LEU A 19 -5.06 -6.59 -7.30
CA LEU A 19 -4.67 -6.60 -5.88
C LEU A 19 -5.38 -5.43 -5.18
N THR A 20 -6.23 -5.73 -4.20
CA THR A 20 -6.91 -4.67 -3.44
C THR A 20 -5.94 -4.00 -2.46
N ALA A 21 -6.30 -2.82 -1.96
CA ALA A 21 -5.52 -2.16 -0.91
C ALA A 21 -5.37 -3.07 0.33
N GLU A 22 -6.44 -3.77 0.71
CA GLU A 22 -6.46 -4.67 1.86
C GLU A 22 -5.51 -5.87 1.68
N ASP A 23 -5.40 -6.42 0.47
CA ASP A 23 -4.46 -7.50 0.19
C ASP A 23 -3.00 -7.03 0.44
N VAL A 24 -2.68 -5.82 -0.01
CA VAL A 24 -1.33 -5.25 0.09
C VAL A 24 -1.00 -4.83 1.53
N VAL A 25 -1.83 -4.01 2.16
CA VAL A 25 -1.51 -3.35 3.44
C VAL A 25 -2.23 -3.96 4.65
N GLY A 26 -3.14 -4.90 4.44
CA GLY A 26 -4.03 -5.46 5.46
C GLY A 26 -5.32 -4.64 5.62
N ASP A 27 -6.37 -5.26 6.19
CA ASP A 27 -7.73 -4.68 6.21
C ASP A 27 -7.82 -3.26 6.76
N GLU A 28 -7.24 -3.02 7.93
CA GLU A 28 -7.40 -1.73 8.60
C GLU A 28 -6.60 -0.62 7.93
N ALA A 29 -5.34 -0.89 7.58
CA ALA A 29 -4.53 0.03 6.79
C ALA A 29 -5.15 0.27 5.40
N GLY A 30 -5.78 -0.74 4.80
CA GLY A 30 -6.44 -0.64 3.50
C GLY A 30 -7.61 0.35 3.53
N LYS A 31 -8.43 0.32 4.59
CA LYS A 31 -9.51 1.31 4.80
C LYS A 31 -8.95 2.71 4.97
N LEU A 32 -7.90 2.89 5.78
CA LEU A 32 -7.26 4.20 6.00
C LEU A 32 -6.66 4.75 4.70
N LEU A 33 -6.01 3.90 3.91
CA LEU A 33 -5.46 4.27 2.60
C LEU A 33 -6.56 4.71 1.64
N LYS A 34 -7.66 3.95 1.54
CA LYS A 34 -8.83 4.31 0.72
C LYS A 34 -9.43 5.64 1.17
N GLN A 35 -9.58 5.85 2.48
CA GLN A 35 -10.11 7.10 3.04
C GLN A 35 -9.21 8.29 2.72
N PHE A 36 -7.88 8.14 2.87
CA PHE A 36 -6.90 9.13 2.46
C PHE A 36 -7.06 9.47 0.98
N SER A 37 -6.99 8.48 0.09
CA SER A 37 -7.06 8.72 -1.36
C SER A 37 -8.39 9.30 -1.83
N PHE A 38 -9.50 8.97 -1.16
CA PHE A 38 -10.82 9.50 -1.49
C PHE A 38 -10.98 10.96 -1.08
N LEU A 39 -10.49 11.34 0.10
CA LEU A 39 -10.66 12.69 0.66
C LEU A 39 -9.55 13.66 0.29
N ALA A 40 -8.37 13.16 -0.09
CA ALA A 40 -7.22 14.00 -0.36
C ALA A 40 -7.36 14.80 -1.64
N ASN A 41 -6.86 16.04 -1.60
CA ASN A 41 -6.62 16.76 -2.83
C ASN A 41 -5.36 16.17 -3.49
N LYS A 42 -5.57 15.38 -4.53
CA LYS A 42 -4.49 14.65 -5.22
C LYS A 42 -3.42 15.54 -5.83
N SER A 43 -3.72 16.82 -6.08
CA SER A 43 -2.74 17.80 -6.56
C SER A 43 -1.74 18.25 -5.49
N THR A 44 -2.09 18.10 -4.21
CA THR A 44 -1.25 18.51 -3.06
C THR A 44 -0.61 17.33 -2.32
N GLY A 45 -0.93 16.09 -2.68
CA GLY A 45 -0.37 14.92 -1.99
C GLY A 45 -0.83 14.87 -0.53
N SER A 46 0.13 14.63 0.36
CA SER A 46 -0.04 14.66 1.82
C SER A 46 0.18 16.06 2.43
N SER A 47 0.41 17.12 1.63
CA SER A 47 0.88 18.42 2.13
C SER A 47 -0.19 19.24 2.87
N HIS A 48 -1.47 19.02 2.56
CA HIS A 48 -2.55 19.70 3.28
C HIS A 48 -2.70 19.09 4.69
N PRO A 49 -2.85 19.88 5.78
CA PRO A 49 -2.84 19.35 7.15
C PRO A 49 -3.79 18.16 7.38
N SER A 50 -5.03 18.24 6.88
CA SER A 50 -5.99 17.12 7.01
C SER A 50 -5.64 15.90 6.16
N ASP A 51 -4.95 16.08 5.04
CA ASP A 51 -4.46 14.97 4.20
C ASP A 51 -3.27 14.31 4.89
N GLN A 52 -2.40 15.12 5.48
CA GLN A 52 -1.25 14.68 6.28
C GLN A 52 -1.70 13.81 7.46
N GLU A 53 -2.70 14.24 8.23
CA GLU A 53 -3.24 13.46 9.35
C GLU A 53 -3.77 12.08 8.91
N ARG A 54 -4.52 12.03 7.79
CA ARG A 54 -5.01 10.77 7.22
C ARG A 54 -3.86 9.88 6.75
N TRP A 55 -2.85 10.48 6.13
CA TRP A 55 -1.67 9.78 5.66
C TRP A 55 -0.86 9.18 6.82
N PHE A 56 -0.67 9.95 7.90
CA PHE A 56 0.00 9.47 9.11
C PHE A 56 -0.77 8.34 9.79
N ALA A 57 -2.11 8.42 9.85
CA ALA A 57 -2.92 7.34 10.40
C ALA A 57 -2.70 6.02 9.65
N PHE A 58 -2.64 6.06 8.31
CA PHE A 58 -2.29 4.91 7.48
C PHE A 58 -0.89 4.37 7.80
N ILE A 59 0.14 5.23 7.82
CA ILE A 59 1.53 4.82 8.09
C ILE A 59 1.63 4.14 9.46
N VAL A 60 1.10 4.78 10.50
CA VAL A 60 1.16 4.25 11.87
C VAL A 60 0.47 2.89 11.96
N GLU A 61 -0.70 2.73 11.31
CA GLU A 61 -1.40 1.43 11.32
C GLU A 61 -0.59 0.33 10.63
N THR A 62 0.07 0.62 9.51
CA THR A 62 0.91 -0.38 8.84
C THR A 62 2.13 -0.80 9.67
N CYS A 63 2.69 0.09 10.49
CA CYS A 63 3.86 -0.21 11.32
C CYS A 63 3.54 -1.13 12.51
N LYS A 64 2.30 -1.10 13.03
CA LYS A 64 1.91 -1.90 14.22
C LYS A 64 2.01 -3.42 14.05
N LYS A 65 1.95 -3.92 12.81
CA LYS A 65 1.74 -5.36 12.54
C LYS A 65 3.00 -6.11 12.08
N ASP A 66 4.17 -5.47 12.10
CA ASP A 66 5.42 -6.00 11.50
C ASP A 66 5.19 -6.55 10.07
N LYS A 67 4.19 -6.01 9.37
CA LYS A 67 3.85 -6.43 8.02
C LYS A 67 4.72 -5.63 7.07
N HIS A 68 5.65 -6.32 6.41
CA HIS A 68 6.40 -5.71 5.32
C HIS A 68 5.45 -5.44 4.15
N VAL A 69 5.17 -4.15 3.90
CA VAL A 69 4.41 -3.71 2.74
C VAL A 69 5.34 -3.65 1.54
N ASN A 70 4.98 -4.36 0.47
CA ASN A 70 5.67 -4.24 -0.81
C ASN A 70 5.36 -2.86 -1.42
N THR A 71 6.39 -2.04 -1.60
CA THR A 71 6.26 -0.64 -2.02
C THR A 71 5.87 -0.51 -3.49
N SER A 72 6.24 -1.46 -4.35
CA SER A 72 5.78 -1.52 -5.74
C SER A 72 4.27 -1.81 -5.83
N ASP A 73 3.77 -2.71 -4.99
CA ASP A 73 2.33 -2.98 -4.90
C ASP A 73 1.57 -1.78 -4.33
N LEU A 74 2.16 -1.05 -3.37
CA LEU A 74 1.59 0.18 -2.83
C LEU A 74 1.49 1.30 -3.88
N VAL A 75 2.52 1.48 -4.73
CA VAL A 75 2.46 2.41 -5.87
C VAL A 75 1.30 2.04 -6.79
N ARG A 76 1.17 0.76 -7.16
CA ARG A 76 0.07 0.30 -8.03
C ARG A 76 -1.30 0.60 -7.42
N VAL A 77 -1.50 0.28 -6.14
CA VAL A 77 -2.76 0.56 -5.44
C VAL A 77 -3.08 2.06 -5.40
N LEU A 78 -2.09 2.93 -5.18
CA LEU A 78 -2.28 4.38 -5.22
C LEU A 78 -2.69 4.85 -6.63
N CYS A 79 -2.03 4.36 -7.68
CA CYS A 79 -2.40 4.66 -9.06
C CYS A 79 -3.84 4.22 -9.38
N GLU A 80 -4.25 3.03 -8.95
CA GLU A 80 -5.63 2.53 -9.08
C GLU A 80 -6.65 3.39 -8.32
N GLN A 81 -6.23 4.02 -7.22
CA GLN A 81 -7.05 4.98 -6.46
C GLN A 81 -7.04 6.40 -7.07
N GLY A 82 -6.46 6.56 -8.25
CA GLY A 82 -6.50 7.76 -9.07
C GLY A 82 -5.37 8.76 -8.80
N TRP A 83 -4.33 8.36 -8.05
CA TRP A 83 -3.12 9.17 -7.95
C TRP A 83 -2.33 9.11 -9.26
N SER A 84 -1.66 10.22 -9.62
CA SER A 84 -0.67 10.17 -10.69
C SER A 84 0.53 9.33 -10.23
N GLU A 85 1.24 8.72 -11.18
CA GLU A 85 2.44 7.92 -10.91
C GLU A 85 3.48 8.73 -10.09
N ASP A 86 3.75 9.97 -10.47
CA ASP A 86 4.64 10.88 -9.73
C ASP A 86 4.20 11.09 -8.27
N SER A 87 2.90 11.30 -8.02
CA SER A 87 2.38 11.52 -6.67
C SER A 87 2.37 10.22 -5.87
N ALA A 88 2.06 9.09 -6.50
CA ALA A 88 2.13 7.78 -5.88
C ALA A 88 3.56 7.46 -5.43
N HIS A 89 4.56 7.69 -6.28
CA HIS A 89 5.96 7.51 -5.90
C HIS A 89 6.40 8.43 -4.75
N LYS A 90 6.00 9.71 -4.76
CA LYS A 90 6.29 10.63 -3.65
C LYS A 90 5.70 10.14 -2.33
N LEU A 91 4.44 9.72 -2.33
CA LEU A 91 3.78 9.16 -1.16
C LEU A 91 4.50 7.89 -0.68
N VAL A 92 4.89 6.98 -1.58
CA VAL A 92 5.61 5.77 -1.18
C VAL A 92 6.99 6.08 -0.60
N ILE A 93 7.71 7.09 -1.11
CA ILE A 93 8.97 7.55 -0.50
C ILE A 93 8.74 8.09 0.92
N GLU A 94 7.67 8.88 1.13
CA GLU A 94 7.29 9.35 2.47
C GLU A 94 6.96 8.19 3.42
N TYR A 95 6.25 7.17 2.90
CA TYR A 95 5.93 5.96 3.64
C TYR A 95 7.19 5.20 4.08
N GLU A 96 8.14 4.97 3.17
CA GLU A 96 9.40 4.28 3.47
C GLU A 96 10.19 5.04 4.54
N PHE A 97 10.35 6.35 4.36
CA PHE A 97 11.03 7.20 5.33
C PHE A 97 10.37 7.12 6.72
N ALA A 98 9.05 7.27 6.79
CA ALA A 98 8.33 7.27 8.06
C ALA A 98 8.35 5.90 8.74
N ARG A 99 8.20 4.81 7.99
CA ARG A 99 8.34 3.43 8.50
C ARG A 99 9.72 3.20 9.11
N ASP A 100 10.77 3.60 8.39
CA ASP A 100 12.15 3.41 8.85
C ASP A 100 12.44 4.27 10.09
N LEU A 101 11.88 5.48 10.17
CA LEU A 101 11.96 6.34 11.35
C LEU A 101 11.25 5.74 12.56
N ILE A 102 10.02 5.24 12.40
CA ILE A 102 9.27 4.57 13.48
C ILE A 102 10.03 3.32 13.96
N THR A 103 10.50 2.50 13.01
CA THR A 103 11.31 1.31 13.31
C THR A 103 12.58 1.67 14.08
N TYR A 104 13.23 2.80 13.77
CA TYR A 104 14.39 3.27 14.52
C TYR A 104 14.03 3.71 15.94
N MET A 105 12.88 4.34 16.14
CA MET A 105 12.42 4.81 17.46
C MET A 105 11.99 3.67 18.40
N GLU A 106 11.56 2.53 17.85
CA GLU A 106 11.13 1.34 18.60
C GLU A 106 12.28 0.38 18.96
N ARG A 107 13.50 0.65 18.48
CA ARG A 107 14.73 -0.08 18.86
C ARG A 107 15.20 0.26 20.26
#